data_AF-A0A499S223-F1
#
_entry.id   AF-A0A499S223-F1
#
_cell.length_a   1.000
_cell.length_b   1.000
_cell.length_c   1.000
_cell.angle_alpha   90.00
_cell.angle_beta   90.00
_cell.angle_gamma   90.00
#
_symmetry.space_group_name_H-M   'P 1'
#
loop_
_entity.id
_entity.type
_entity.pdbx_description
1 polymer ?
#
loop_
_entity_poly.entity_id
_entity_poly.type
_entity_poly.pdbx_seq_one_letter_code
_entity_poly.pdbx_strand_id
1 'polypeptide(L)'
;MTKSNNYFYVGGNCIFYDFPLINNKGGGLLMQVASSNVSNLQYLNATNIISNMESLITFYKNKTQNPKLTGDLKEDFFVALNSLQYAQIPNEKGKIKIQFQNEELCNRLIQMGAIPEEATKENNHIYTQTKQEEITDNINKALELLRILHPELNRLIKELIGTILCFDVKGFGGGSASGVIGLIWFSPPSNWSIVDYAEALYHEFIHNSIFLEDMINGVLPKQEVCETEEALTTSAILKRKRPLDRAYHSAGVSIGLIHFYHMMNDNKKADSFLDSLKVTLSELETKKYLLRNRGVQNLDGMLNFVEVLDYNSISKALNTAKM
;
A
#
# COMPACT_ATOMS: atom_id res chain seq x y z
N MET A 1 -10.99 -22.23 -13.56
CA MET A 1 -10.49 -22.02 -12.18
C MET A 1 -9.37 -20.99 -12.22
N THR A 2 -9.68 -19.73 -11.96
CA THR A 2 -8.67 -18.66 -11.85
C THR A 2 -7.94 -18.84 -10.52
N LYS A 3 -6.65 -19.18 -10.56
CA LYS A 3 -5.78 -19.14 -9.39
C LYS A 3 -5.72 -17.67 -8.92
N SER A 4 -6.30 -17.36 -7.78
CA SER A 4 -5.98 -16.11 -7.08
C SER A 4 -4.61 -16.30 -6.44
N ASN A 5 -3.63 -15.46 -6.80
CA ASN A 5 -2.40 -15.37 -6.04
C ASN A 5 -2.77 -14.91 -4.62
N ASN A 6 -2.46 -15.72 -3.61
CA ASN A 6 -2.77 -15.37 -2.22
C ASN A 6 -1.74 -14.35 -1.73
N TYR A 7 -2.08 -13.06 -1.85
CA TYR A 7 -1.40 -11.96 -1.17
C TYR A 7 -1.96 -11.85 0.26
N PHE A 8 -1.07 -11.76 1.25
CA PHE A 8 -1.46 -11.68 2.65
C PHE A 8 -1.01 -10.35 3.23
N TYR A 9 -1.98 -9.48 3.52
CA TYR A 9 -1.83 -8.46 4.54
C TYR A 9 -1.83 -9.14 5.92
N VAL A 10 -0.75 -8.92 6.68
CA VAL A 10 -0.66 -9.29 8.08
C VAL A 10 -0.59 -8.01 8.91
N GLY A 11 -1.63 -7.78 9.68
CA GLY A 11 -1.63 -6.74 10.70
C GLY A 11 -0.69 -7.15 11.82
N GLY A 12 0.48 -6.53 11.89
CA GLY A 12 1.14 -6.30 13.16
C GLY A 12 0.40 -5.19 13.91
N ASN A 13 0.65 -5.05 15.22
CA ASN A 13 0.17 -3.91 15.99
C ASN A 13 0.43 -2.63 15.21
N CYS A 14 -0.61 -1.87 14.85
CA CYS A 14 -0.44 -0.56 14.24
C CYS A 14 0.26 0.31 15.28
N ILE A 15 1.56 0.48 15.11
CA ILE A 15 2.45 1.17 16.04
C ILE A 15 2.09 2.66 16.14
N PHE A 16 1.30 3.16 15.19
CA PHE A 16 0.97 4.57 15.06
C PHE A 16 -0.10 5.07 16.02
N TYR A 17 -0.75 4.23 16.83
CA TYR A 17 -1.72 4.72 17.82
C TYR A 17 -1.09 5.46 19.00
N ASP A 18 0.22 5.32 19.20
CA ASP A 18 0.99 6.05 20.21
C ASP A 18 1.74 7.27 19.65
N PHE A 19 1.67 7.51 18.33
CA PHE A 19 2.18 8.74 17.73
C PHE A 19 1.10 9.84 17.80
N PRO A 20 1.43 11.05 18.28
CA PRO A 20 0.50 12.17 18.16
C PRO A 20 0.25 12.42 16.67
N LEU A 21 -1.02 12.36 16.26
CA LEU A 21 -1.46 12.72 14.91
C LEU A 21 -0.71 13.98 14.46
N ILE A 22 -0.12 13.94 13.26
CA ILE A 22 0.57 15.07 12.66
C ILE A 22 -0.51 16.06 12.18
N ASN A 23 -1.19 16.70 13.13
CA ASN A 23 -2.18 17.72 12.84
C ASN A 23 -1.45 18.96 12.33
N ASN A 24 -1.40 19.11 11.02
CA ASN A 24 -1.00 20.35 10.37
C ASN A 24 -2.09 21.40 10.67
N LYS A 25 -1.88 22.20 11.72
CA LYS A 25 -2.68 23.41 11.97
C LYS A 25 -2.32 24.47 10.93
N GLY A 26 -2.78 24.26 9.71
CA GLY A 26 -2.87 25.27 8.66
C GLY A 26 -4.32 25.41 8.26
N GLY A 27 -4.99 26.47 8.74
CA GLY A 27 -6.36 26.77 8.38
C GLY A 27 -6.47 26.97 6.86
N GLY A 28 -7.14 26.04 6.20
CA GLY A 28 -7.57 26.14 4.81
C GLY A 28 -9.08 26.23 4.76
N LEU A 29 -9.56 27.32 4.19
CA LEU A 29 -10.95 27.66 3.89
C LEU A 29 -11.75 26.44 3.39
N LEU A 30 -12.88 26.13 4.03
CA LEU A 30 -13.92 25.23 3.50
C LEU A 30 -14.44 25.82 2.19
N MET A 31 -13.85 25.41 1.07
CA MET A 31 -14.44 25.62 -0.22
C MET A 31 -15.46 24.50 -0.42
N GLN A 32 -16.75 24.85 -0.49
CA GLN A 32 -17.78 23.99 -1.05
C GLN A 32 -17.33 23.60 -2.46
N VAL A 33 -16.84 22.37 -2.63
CA VAL A 33 -16.54 21.82 -3.94
C VAL A 33 -17.86 21.43 -4.57
N ALA A 34 -18.25 22.18 -5.60
CA ALA A 34 -19.30 21.82 -6.52
C ALA A 34 -19.10 20.37 -7.00
N SER A 35 -20.22 19.65 -7.18
CA SER A 35 -20.27 18.28 -7.70
C SER A 35 -19.38 18.11 -8.93
N SER A 36 -18.19 17.56 -8.72
CA SER A 36 -17.42 16.94 -9.78
C SER A 36 -17.46 15.45 -9.48
N ASN A 37 -17.93 14.65 -10.43
CA ASN A 37 -18.11 13.20 -10.32
C ASN A 37 -16.78 12.42 -10.21
N VAL A 38 -15.71 13.07 -9.78
CA VAL A 38 -14.35 12.53 -9.70
C VAL A 38 -14.21 11.75 -8.40
N SER A 39 -13.95 10.44 -8.50
CA SER A 39 -13.67 9.60 -7.35
C SER A 39 -12.47 10.15 -6.56
N ASN A 40 -12.73 10.63 -5.36
CA ASN A 40 -11.73 11.30 -4.52
C ASN A 40 -10.97 10.28 -3.63
N LEU A 41 -10.14 9.45 -4.26
CA LEU A 41 -9.35 8.42 -3.56
C LEU A 41 -7.97 8.96 -3.18
N GLN A 42 -7.79 9.41 -1.94
CA GLN A 42 -6.56 10.09 -1.50
C GLN A 42 -5.31 9.20 -1.58
N TYR A 43 -5.47 7.90 -1.32
CA TYR A 43 -4.41 6.89 -1.41
C TYR A 43 -4.10 6.44 -2.86
N LEU A 44 -4.81 6.98 -3.85
CA LEU A 44 -4.54 6.80 -5.29
C LEU A 44 -4.47 8.17 -5.98
N ASN A 45 -4.03 9.20 -5.24
CA ASN A 45 -3.85 10.56 -5.74
C ASN A 45 -2.39 10.98 -5.55
N ALA A 46 -1.71 11.26 -6.66
CA ALA A 46 -0.28 11.56 -6.69
C ALA A 46 0.06 12.78 -5.82
N THR A 47 -0.71 13.86 -5.95
CA THR A 47 -0.50 15.09 -5.16
C THR A 47 -0.66 14.81 -3.67
N ASN A 48 -1.66 14.03 -3.28
CA ASN A 48 -1.87 13.70 -1.87
C ASN A 48 -0.77 12.78 -1.31
N ILE A 49 -0.34 11.76 -2.06
CA ILE A 49 0.74 10.85 -1.65
C ILE A 49 2.04 11.63 -1.43
N ILE A 50 2.41 12.49 -2.38
CA ILE A 50 3.60 13.34 -2.26
C ILE A 50 3.47 14.32 -1.08
N SER A 51 2.31 14.96 -0.92
CA SER A 51 2.04 15.85 0.20
C SER A 51 2.14 15.14 1.56
N ASN A 52 1.77 13.86 1.65
CA ASN A 52 1.94 13.08 2.88
C ASN A 52 3.41 12.78 3.16
N MET A 53 4.21 12.46 2.13
CA MET A 53 5.66 12.30 2.27
C MET A 53 6.31 13.59 2.78
N GLU A 54 5.97 14.73 2.18
CA GLU A 54 6.45 16.06 2.61
C GLU A 54 6.00 16.43 4.02
N SER A 55 4.78 16.07 4.40
CA SER A 55 4.26 16.29 5.76
C SER A 55 5.06 15.51 6.80
N LEU A 56 5.46 14.27 6.49
CA LEU A 56 6.30 13.46 7.36
C LEU A 56 7.70 14.06 7.52
N ILE A 57 8.31 14.49 6.41
CA ILE A 57 9.61 15.19 6.40
C ILE A 57 9.54 16.46 7.27
N THR A 58 8.47 17.24 7.10
CA THR A 58 8.25 18.49 7.84
C THR A 58 8.08 18.22 9.33
N PHE A 59 7.33 17.19 9.71
CA PHE A 59 7.20 16.77 11.10
C PHE A 59 8.55 16.38 11.71
N TYR A 60 9.32 15.54 11.02
CA TYR A 60 10.67 15.15 11.45
C TYR A 60 11.58 16.37 11.65
N LYS A 61 11.62 17.27 10.67
CA LYS A 61 12.41 18.50 10.72
C LYS A 61 12.08 19.35 11.96
N ASN A 62 10.81 19.41 12.34
CA ASN A 62 10.35 20.17 13.51
C ASN A 62 10.65 19.47 14.85
N LYS A 63 10.88 18.16 14.85
CA LYS A 63 11.12 17.35 16.07
C LYS A 63 12.60 17.07 16.33
N THR A 64 13.47 17.20 15.32
CA THR A 64 14.88 16.85 15.42
C THR A 64 15.78 18.08 15.39
N GLN A 65 16.73 18.15 16.31
CA GLN A 65 17.80 19.16 16.27
C GLN A 65 18.80 18.80 15.16
N ASN A 66 19.00 19.69 14.18
CA ASN A 66 19.88 19.51 13.03
C ASN A 66 19.55 18.29 12.14
N PRO A 67 18.36 18.25 11.50
CA PRO A 67 17.98 17.15 10.63
C PRO A 67 18.93 17.08 9.41
N LYS A 68 19.43 15.89 9.12
CA LYS A 68 20.33 15.64 7.98
C LYS A 68 19.50 15.32 6.74
N LEU A 69 18.98 16.36 6.11
CA LEU A 69 18.20 16.27 4.87
C LEU A 69 19.07 16.65 3.66
N THR A 70 18.81 15.97 2.56
CA THR A 70 19.52 16.05 1.27
C THR A 70 18.83 17.02 0.29
N GLY A 71 17.52 17.27 0.48
CA GLY A 71 16.66 17.98 -0.47
C GLY A 71 16.04 17.09 -1.55
N ASP A 72 16.37 15.80 -1.59
CA ASP A 72 15.70 14.81 -2.41
C ASP A 72 14.49 14.22 -1.68
N LEU A 73 13.31 14.24 -2.31
CA LEU A 73 12.07 13.83 -1.66
C LEU A 73 12.15 12.40 -1.11
N LYS A 74 12.67 11.44 -1.89
CA LYS A 74 12.74 10.04 -1.48
C LYS A 74 13.70 9.86 -0.32
N GLU A 75 14.92 10.37 -0.46
CA GLU A 75 15.95 10.19 0.56
C GLU A 75 15.51 10.84 1.88
N ASP A 76 14.97 12.06 1.81
CA ASP A 76 14.48 12.79 2.98
C ASP A 76 13.26 12.12 3.61
N PHE A 77 12.35 11.59 2.80
CA PHE A 77 11.22 10.80 3.27
C PHE A 77 11.68 9.57 4.05
N PHE A 78 12.64 8.81 3.54
CA PHE A 78 13.15 7.63 4.25
C PHE A 78 13.99 7.98 5.48
N VAL A 79 14.70 9.12 5.50
CA VAL A 79 15.34 9.63 6.72
C VAL A 79 14.29 9.91 7.80
N ALA A 80 13.22 10.62 7.45
CA ALA A 80 12.13 10.92 8.37
C ALA A 80 11.40 9.63 8.82
N LEU A 81 11.01 8.78 7.87
CA LEU A 81 10.28 7.55 8.14
C LEU A 81 11.05 6.58 9.05
N ASN A 82 12.32 6.31 8.72
CA ASN A 82 13.17 5.41 9.52
C ASN A 82 13.49 5.96 10.92
N SER A 83 13.29 7.26 11.17
CA SER A 83 13.40 7.83 12.52
C SER A 83 12.14 7.63 13.37
N LEU A 84 11.01 7.35 12.73
CA LEU A 84 9.69 7.25 13.36
C LEU A 84 9.19 5.81 13.47
N GLN A 85 9.65 4.90 12.60
CA GLN A 85 9.32 3.48 12.67
C GLN A 85 10.48 2.64 13.22
N TYR A 86 10.21 1.44 13.71
CA TYR A 86 11.22 0.56 14.34
C TYR A 86 12.09 -0.24 13.37
N ALA A 87 12.05 0.09 12.07
CA ALA A 87 12.82 -0.57 11.03
C ALA A 87 13.57 0.45 10.18
N GLN A 88 14.80 0.12 9.83
CA GLN A 88 15.61 0.90 8.89
C GLN A 88 15.39 0.36 7.48
N ILE A 89 14.53 1.02 6.69
CA ILE A 89 14.28 0.63 5.32
C ILE A 89 15.39 1.20 4.43
N PRO A 90 16.20 0.34 3.78
CA PRO A 90 17.17 0.80 2.80
C PRO A 90 16.45 1.47 1.63
N ASN A 91 17.04 2.53 1.11
CA ASN A 91 16.52 3.23 -0.06
C ASN A 91 17.68 3.71 -0.93
N GLU A 92 17.36 4.03 -2.18
CA GLU A 92 18.29 4.63 -3.15
C GLU A 92 17.50 5.62 -4.02
N LYS A 93 18.07 6.79 -4.28
CA LYS A 93 17.46 7.81 -5.12
C LYS A 93 16.99 7.26 -6.47
N GLY A 94 15.71 7.46 -6.78
CA GLY A 94 15.08 7.06 -8.05
C GLY A 94 14.98 5.55 -8.31
N LYS A 95 15.30 4.70 -7.32
CA LYS A 95 15.28 3.24 -7.47
C LYS A 95 14.66 2.54 -6.27
N ILE A 96 14.25 1.29 -6.48
CA ILE A 96 13.85 0.37 -5.44
C ILE A 96 14.99 -0.62 -5.25
N LYS A 97 15.46 -0.80 -4.02
CA LYS A 97 16.49 -1.80 -3.72
C LYS A 97 15.85 -3.18 -3.68
N ILE A 98 16.36 -4.13 -4.45
CA ILE A 98 15.94 -5.53 -4.38
C ILE A 98 16.96 -6.27 -3.52
N GLN A 99 16.52 -6.87 -2.43
CA GLN A 99 17.37 -7.57 -1.47
C GLN A 99 16.88 -9.00 -1.28
N PHE A 100 17.80 -9.94 -1.12
CA PHE A 100 17.50 -11.35 -0.81
C PHE A 100 17.97 -11.78 0.58
N GLN A 101 18.76 -10.91 1.22
CA GLN A 101 19.33 -11.12 2.53
C GLN A 101 19.30 -9.79 3.29
N ASN A 102 18.45 -9.73 4.31
CA ASN A 102 18.40 -8.64 5.27
C ASN A 102 17.76 -9.19 6.55
N GLU A 103 18.62 -9.68 7.46
CA GLU A 103 18.18 -10.36 8.68
C GLU A 103 17.37 -9.43 9.59
N GLU A 104 17.73 -8.15 9.67
CA GLU A 104 16.98 -7.16 10.46
C GLU A 104 15.53 -7.06 9.97
N LEU A 105 15.33 -6.79 8.68
CA LEU A 105 13.98 -6.66 8.10
C LEU A 105 13.21 -7.96 8.16
N CYS A 106 13.87 -9.10 7.93
CA CYS A 106 13.26 -10.42 8.05
C CYS A 106 12.75 -10.69 9.47
N ASN A 107 13.58 -10.43 10.48
CA ASN A 107 13.21 -10.56 11.89
C ASN A 107 12.07 -9.60 12.28
N ARG A 108 12.04 -8.39 11.71
CA ARG A 108 10.90 -7.47 11.91
C ARG A 108 9.61 -8.03 11.33
N LEU A 109 9.64 -8.58 10.12
CA LEU A 109 8.47 -9.23 9.53
C LEU A 109 7.98 -10.42 10.36
N ILE A 110 8.88 -11.23 10.92
CA ILE A 110 8.52 -12.31 11.85
C ILE A 110 7.88 -11.76 13.13
N GLN A 111 8.49 -10.77 13.77
CA GLN A 111 7.98 -10.16 15.02
C GLN A 111 6.58 -9.57 14.84
N MET A 112 6.28 -9.07 13.66
CA MET A 112 4.95 -8.55 13.31
C MET A 112 3.95 -9.64 12.91
N GLY A 113 4.38 -10.90 12.85
CA GLY A 113 3.59 -12.03 12.36
C GLY A 113 3.39 -12.03 10.85
N ALA A 114 4.10 -11.16 10.11
CA ALA A 114 3.92 -11.00 8.66
C ALA A 114 4.40 -12.21 7.87
N ILE A 115 5.40 -12.89 8.40
CA ILE A 115 5.90 -14.16 7.89
C ILE A 115 6.06 -15.12 9.08
N PRO A 116 5.85 -16.43 8.86
CA PRO A 116 6.05 -17.42 9.92
C PRO A 116 7.53 -17.50 10.33
N GLU A 117 7.82 -17.69 11.61
CA GLU A 117 9.19 -17.88 12.10
C GLU A 117 9.82 -19.15 11.51
N GLU A 118 9.03 -20.21 11.33
CA GLU A 118 9.47 -21.45 10.70
C GLU A 118 9.89 -21.28 9.25
N ALA A 119 9.44 -20.21 8.58
CA ALA A 119 9.83 -19.93 7.20
C ALA A 119 11.34 -19.67 7.08
N THR A 120 11.97 -19.11 8.12
CA THR A 120 13.38 -18.70 8.05
C THR A 120 14.35 -19.75 8.58
N LYS A 121 13.85 -20.82 9.21
CA LYS A 121 14.67 -21.90 9.76
C LYS A 121 15.53 -22.56 8.68
N GLU A 122 16.76 -22.91 9.07
CA GLU A 122 17.73 -23.63 8.22
C GLU A 122 18.09 -22.93 6.90
N ASN A 123 17.84 -21.62 6.78
CA ASN A 123 18.08 -20.85 5.55
C ASN A 123 17.28 -21.32 4.33
N ASN A 124 16.20 -22.08 4.53
CA ASN A 124 15.35 -22.59 3.44
C ASN A 124 14.61 -21.48 2.66
N HIS A 125 14.56 -20.28 3.24
CA HIS A 125 13.98 -19.08 2.63
C HIS A 125 14.92 -18.36 1.64
N ILE A 126 16.20 -18.73 1.57
CA ILE A 126 17.18 -18.05 0.73
C ILE A 126 17.17 -18.65 -0.67
N TYR A 127 16.86 -17.83 -1.67
CA TYR A 127 16.92 -18.23 -3.07
C TYR A 127 18.36 -18.48 -3.54
N THR A 128 18.55 -19.44 -4.46
CA THR A 128 19.82 -19.63 -5.17
C THR A 128 20.16 -18.41 -6.02
N GLN A 129 21.43 -18.15 -6.32
CA GLN A 129 21.85 -16.98 -7.11
C GLN A 129 21.12 -16.87 -8.45
N THR A 130 21.01 -17.97 -9.21
CA THR A 130 20.26 -18.01 -10.47
C THR A 130 18.80 -17.60 -10.28
N LYS A 131 18.16 -18.03 -9.18
CA LYS A 131 16.78 -17.64 -8.88
C LYS A 131 16.68 -16.19 -8.42
N GLN A 132 17.67 -15.66 -7.71
CA GLN A 132 17.75 -14.24 -7.36
C GLN A 132 17.84 -13.35 -8.61
N GLU A 133 18.67 -13.73 -9.58
CA GLU A 133 18.79 -13.05 -10.87
C GLU A 133 17.47 -13.07 -11.66
N GLU A 134 16.82 -14.24 -11.74
CA GLU A 134 15.51 -14.39 -12.38
C GLU A 134 14.43 -13.52 -11.72
N ILE A 135 14.33 -13.54 -10.39
CA ILE A 135 13.37 -12.72 -9.63
C ILE A 135 13.64 -11.24 -9.85
N THR A 136 14.91 -10.83 -9.82
CA THR A 136 15.32 -9.45 -10.06
C THR A 136 14.92 -8.98 -11.46
N ASP A 137 15.19 -9.79 -12.48
CA ASP A 137 14.79 -9.50 -13.87
C ASP A 137 13.26 -9.41 -14.02
N ASN A 138 12.51 -10.33 -13.40
CA ASN A 138 11.04 -10.30 -13.42
C ASN A 138 10.46 -9.07 -12.72
N ILE A 139 11.01 -8.65 -11.57
CA ILE A 139 10.60 -7.41 -10.89
C ILE A 139 10.88 -6.20 -11.78
N ASN A 140 12.05 -6.12 -12.40
CA ASN A 140 12.41 -5.02 -13.30
C ASN A 140 11.48 -4.96 -14.53
N LYS A 141 11.17 -6.10 -15.14
CA LYS A 141 10.20 -6.20 -16.24
C LYS A 141 8.79 -5.80 -15.81
N ALA A 142 8.38 -6.13 -14.59
CA ALA A 142 7.09 -5.73 -14.05
C ALA A 142 7.00 -4.22 -13.77
N LEU A 143 8.07 -3.62 -13.23
CA LEU A 143 8.18 -2.17 -13.10
C LEU A 143 8.14 -1.49 -14.46
N GLU A 144 8.79 -2.06 -15.47
CA GLU A 144 8.76 -1.55 -16.84
C GLU A 144 7.36 -1.65 -17.46
N LEU A 145 6.65 -2.76 -17.24
CA LEU A 145 5.24 -2.88 -17.64
C LEU A 145 4.38 -1.78 -16.99
N LEU A 146 4.51 -1.57 -15.68
CA LEU A 146 3.80 -0.49 -14.97
C LEU A 146 4.16 0.90 -15.52
N ARG A 147 5.42 1.11 -15.93
CA ARG A 147 5.85 2.36 -16.57
C ARG A 147 5.20 2.56 -17.93
N ILE A 148 5.07 1.50 -18.74
CA ILE A 148 4.41 1.55 -20.05
C ILE A 148 2.92 1.84 -19.89
N LEU A 149 2.27 1.21 -18.91
CA LEU A 149 0.85 1.43 -18.63
C LEU A 149 0.58 2.82 -18.06
N HIS A 150 1.41 3.27 -17.10
CA HIS A 150 1.23 4.54 -16.42
C HIS A 150 2.55 5.06 -15.81
N PRO A 151 3.29 5.94 -16.52
CA PRO A 151 4.60 6.42 -16.08
C PRO A 151 4.62 7.04 -14.67
N GLU A 152 3.61 7.85 -14.34
CA GLU A 152 3.54 8.49 -13.02
C GLU A 152 3.23 7.51 -11.89
N LEU A 153 2.50 6.42 -12.14
CA LEU A 153 2.31 5.36 -11.15
C LEU A 153 3.65 4.67 -10.88
N ASN A 154 4.41 4.35 -11.93
CA ASN A 154 5.76 3.79 -11.76
C ASN A 154 6.66 4.73 -10.95
N ARG A 155 6.58 6.05 -11.20
CA ARG A 155 7.31 7.04 -10.43
C ARG A 155 6.89 7.02 -8.96
N LEU A 156 5.59 7.09 -8.66
CA LEU A 156 5.08 7.04 -7.28
C LEU A 156 5.50 5.78 -6.53
N ILE A 157 5.45 4.61 -7.19
CA ILE A 157 5.95 3.36 -6.62
C ILE A 157 7.45 3.49 -6.30
N LYS A 158 8.25 4.02 -7.22
CA LYS A 158 9.68 4.25 -7.01
C LYS A 158 9.99 5.32 -5.96
N GLU A 159 9.10 6.26 -5.69
CA GLU A 159 9.26 7.24 -4.60
C GLU A 159 8.93 6.58 -3.25
N LEU A 160 7.73 6.00 -3.13
CA LEU A 160 7.19 5.49 -1.88
C LEU A 160 7.85 4.19 -1.39
N ILE A 161 8.32 3.33 -2.30
CA ILE A 161 8.89 2.02 -1.94
C ILE A 161 10.42 2.10 -1.95
N GLY A 162 11.04 1.83 -0.81
CA GLY A 162 12.50 1.86 -0.64
C GLY A 162 13.15 0.53 -1.02
N THR A 163 12.57 -0.56 -0.52
CA THR A 163 13.12 -1.91 -0.68
C THR A 163 12.03 -2.94 -1.00
N ILE A 164 12.36 -3.88 -1.87
CA ILE A 164 11.67 -5.17 -2.03
C ILE A 164 12.58 -6.25 -1.46
N LEU A 165 12.11 -6.93 -0.41
CA LEU A 165 12.82 -8.04 0.23
C LEU A 165 12.25 -9.38 -0.26
N CYS A 166 13.08 -10.19 -0.88
CA CYS A 166 12.67 -11.44 -1.52
C CYS A 166 13.16 -12.66 -0.73
N PHE A 167 12.26 -13.56 -0.37
CA PHE A 167 12.57 -14.83 0.28
C PHE A 167 11.49 -15.89 -0.03
N ASP A 168 11.81 -17.17 0.11
CA ASP A 168 10.90 -18.30 -0.20
C ASP A 168 10.07 -18.69 1.04
N VAL A 169 8.86 -18.13 1.14
CA VAL A 169 7.84 -18.56 2.12
C VAL A 169 6.79 -19.40 1.42
N LYS A 170 6.71 -20.67 1.81
CA LYS A 170 5.69 -21.58 1.27
C LYS A 170 4.28 -21.10 1.61
N GLY A 171 3.43 -21.01 0.58
CA GLY A 171 2.02 -20.67 0.72
C GLY A 171 1.70 -19.17 0.59
N PHE A 172 2.71 -18.30 0.45
CA PHE A 172 2.53 -16.86 0.35
C PHE A 172 3.21 -16.31 -0.91
N GLY A 173 2.57 -15.34 -1.57
CA GLY A 173 3.14 -14.66 -2.74
C GLY A 173 3.94 -13.39 -2.38
N GLY A 174 3.56 -12.73 -1.29
CA GLY A 174 4.14 -11.47 -0.85
C GLY A 174 3.20 -10.72 0.09
N GLY A 175 3.66 -9.56 0.56
CA GLY A 175 2.90 -8.69 1.45
C GLY A 175 3.61 -7.40 1.82
N SER A 176 2.94 -6.63 2.65
CA SER A 176 3.41 -5.43 3.33
C SER A 176 2.78 -5.36 4.71
N ALA A 177 3.35 -4.56 5.61
CA ALA A 177 2.83 -4.39 6.96
C ALA A 177 2.95 -2.94 7.42
N SER A 178 1.95 -2.47 8.16
CA SER A 178 1.83 -1.07 8.58
C SER A 178 3.04 -0.58 9.39
N GLY A 179 3.63 -1.40 10.24
CA GLY A 179 4.82 -1.04 11.03
C GLY A 179 6.15 -0.94 10.26
N VAL A 180 6.17 -1.23 8.96
CA VAL A 180 7.37 -1.17 8.09
C VAL A 180 7.02 -0.55 6.73
N ILE A 181 6.55 0.70 6.75
CA ILE A 181 6.17 1.43 5.52
C ILE A 181 7.40 1.59 4.62
N GLY A 182 7.18 1.50 3.31
CA GLY A 182 8.21 1.57 2.28
C GLY A 182 8.91 0.23 2.01
N LEU A 183 8.52 -0.84 2.71
CA LEU A 183 8.94 -2.21 2.45
C LEU A 183 7.83 -3.00 1.75
N ILE A 184 8.21 -3.72 0.71
CA ILE A 184 7.44 -4.83 0.14
C ILE A 184 8.26 -6.09 0.38
N TRP A 185 7.62 -7.20 0.73
CA TRP A 185 8.27 -8.50 0.69
C TRP A 185 7.62 -9.42 -0.32
N PHE A 186 8.43 -10.18 -1.06
CA PHE A 186 7.98 -11.09 -2.10
C PHE A 186 8.47 -12.51 -1.84
N SER A 187 7.57 -13.45 -2.11
CA SER A 187 7.83 -14.88 -2.17
C SER A 187 7.20 -15.44 -3.44
N PRO A 188 7.75 -15.09 -4.62
CA PRO A 188 7.09 -15.35 -5.89
C PRO A 188 7.07 -16.86 -6.18
N PRO A 189 5.88 -17.47 -6.36
CA PRO A 189 5.76 -18.81 -6.93
C PRO A 189 6.47 -18.94 -8.28
N SER A 190 6.95 -20.13 -8.59
CA SER A 190 7.67 -20.40 -9.85
C SER A 190 6.83 -20.17 -11.12
N ASN A 191 5.51 -20.11 -10.99
CA ASN A 191 4.58 -19.90 -12.11
C ASN A 191 4.10 -18.44 -12.24
N TRP A 192 4.66 -17.49 -11.50
CA TRP A 192 4.36 -16.07 -11.70
C TRP A 192 4.86 -15.58 -13.06
N SER A 193 3.95 -14.98 -13.81
CA SER A 193 4.24 -14.19 -15.00
C SER A 193 4.65 -12.77 -14.62
N ILE A 194 5.16 -12.00 -15.59
CA ILE A 194 5.46 -10.58 -15.40
C ILE A 194 4.21 -9.78 -14.97
N VAL A 195 3.02 -10.19 -15.43
CA VAL A 195 1.76 -9.57 -15.02
C VAL A 195 1.46 -9.84 -13.55
N ASP A 196 1.77 -11.04 -13.04
CA ASP A 196 1.59 -11.37 -11.61
C ASP A 196 2.52 -10.54 -10.71
N TYR A 197 3.76 -10.31 -11.14
CA TYR A 197 4.69 -9.41 -10.45
C TYR A 197 4.20 -7.95 -10.49
N ALA A 198 3.67 -7.49 -11.62
CA ALA A 198 3.14 -6.13 -11.75
C ALA A 198 1.88 -5.91 -10.90
N GLU A 199 0.97 -6.90 -10.88
CA GLU A 199 -0.19 -6.93 -10.00
C GLU A 199 0.26 -6.85 -8.53
N ALA A 200 1.23 -7.69 -8.13
CA ALA A 200 1.78 -7.71 -6.77
C ALA A 200 2.39 -6.35 -6.38
N LEU A 201 3.20 -5.76 -7.26
CA LEU A 201 3.82 -4.45 -6.99
C LEU A 201 2.77 -3.36 -6.78
N TYR A 202 1.73 -3.32 -7.63
CA TYR A 202 0.69 -2.31 -7.51
C TYR A 202 -0.21 -2.56 -6.28
N HIS A 203 -0.53 -3.82 -5.98
CA HIS A 203 -1.24 -4.23 -4.77
C HIS A 203 -0.53 -3.71 -3.52
N GLU A 204 0.76 -4.03 -3.38
CA GLU A 204 1.52 -3.68 -2.18
C GLU A 204 1.87 -2.20 -2.10
N PHE A 205 1.97 -1.50 -3.24
CA PHE A 205 2.04 -0.04 -3.27
C PHE A 205 0.77 0.59 -2.68
N ILE A 206 -0.41 0.09 -3.03
CA ILE A 206 -1.69 0.63 -2.51
C ILE A 206 -1.75 0.44 -1.00
N HIS A 207 -1.34 -0.72 -0.48
CA HIS A 207 -1.23 -0.92 0.96
C HIS A 207 -0.31 0.11 1.62
N ASN A 208 0.90 0.31 1.09
CA ASN A 208 1.83 1.33 1.58
C ASN A 208 1.27 2.75 1.52
N SER A 209 0.54 3.10 0.45
CA SER A 209 -0.10 4.40 0.33
C SER A 209 -1.21 4.59 1.36
N ILE A 210 -1.99 3.55 1.68
CA ILE A 210 -3.02 3.62 2.72
C ILE A 210 -2.37 3.69 4.10
N PHE A 211 -1.28 2.96 4.38
CA PHE A 211 -0.56 3.07 5.65
C PHE A 211 -0.03 4.49 5.88
N LEU A 212 0.56 5.09 4.85
CA LEU A 212 1.04 6.47 4.93
C LEU A 212 -0.12 7.46 5.13
N GLU A 213 -1.24 7.27 4.42
CA GLU A 213 -2.44 8.08 4.60
C GLU A 213 -3.00 7.98 6.03
N ASP A 214 -3.04 6.77 6.60
CA ASP A 214 -3.49 6.54 7.98
C ASP A 214 -2.55 7.15 9.02
N MET A 215 -1.23 7.00 8.83
CA MET A 215 -0.20 7.60 9.69
C MET A 215 -0.34 9.13 9.76
N ILE A 216 -0.57 9.79 8.62
CA ILE A 216 -0.61 11.26 8.55
C ILE A 216 -1.99 11.80 8.94
N ASN A 217 -3.05 11.25 8.36
CA ASN A 217 -4.38 11.85 8.39
C ASN A 217 -5.37 11.13 9.31
N GLY A 218 -5.04 9.93 9.81
CA GLY A 218 -5.94 9.09 10.60
C GLY A 218 -7.16 8.65 9.79
N VAL A 219 -7.06 7.48 9.17
CA VAL A 219 -8.11 6.83 8.37
C VAL A 219 -8.92 5.89 9.25
N LEU A 220 -8.24 5.06 10.03
CA LEU A 220 -8.80 3.94 10.77
C LEU A 220 -8.96 4.26 12.27
N PRO A 221 -9.90 3.62 12.98
CA PRO A 221 -9.93 3.66 14.44
C PRO A 221 -8.76 2.90 15.04
N LYS A 222 -8.62 2.90 16.36
CA LYS A 222 -7.62 2.05 17.03
C LYS A 222 -7.81 0.57 16.70
N GLN A 223 -6.74 -0.21 16.70
CA GLN A 223 -6.79 -1.61 16.26
C GLN A 223 -7.71 -2.48 17.12
N GLU A 224 -7.83 -2.18 18.41
CA GLU A 224 -8.73 -2.91 19.30
C GLU A 224 -10.20 -2.75 18.86
N VAL A 225 -10.55 -1.61 18.25
CA VAL A 225 -11.88 -1.38 17.68
C VAL A 225 -12.04 -2.19 16.39
N CYS A 226 -11.03 -2.21 15.52
CA CYS A 226 -11.06 -2.94 14.26
C CYS A 226 -11.28 -4.45 14.43
N GLU A 227 -10.87 -5.02 15.56
CA GLU A 227 -10.92 -6.46 15.85
C GLU A 227 -12.21 -6.90 16.57
N THR A 228 -13.10 -5.97 16.91
CA THR A 228 -14.40 -6.31 17.50
C THR A 228 -15.30 -7.05 16.50
N GLU A 229 -16.18 -7.91 17.01
CA GLU A 229 -17.19 -8.62 16.20
C GLU A 229 -18.06 -7.66 15.37
N GLU A 230 -18.42 -6.51 15.95
CA GLU A 230 -19.18 -5.44 15.27
C GLU A 230 -18.40 -4.85 14.09
N ALA A 231 -17.08 -4.74 14.20
CA ALA A 231 -16.21 -4.18 13.17
C ALA A 231 -15.89 -5.18 12.04
N LEU A 232 -16.09 -6.48 12.26
CA LEU A 232 -15.75 -7.51 11.27
C LEU A 232 -16.47 -7.30 9.94
N THR A 233 -15.67 -7.24 8.88
CA THR A 233 -16.14 -6.93 7.53
C THR A 233 -15.58 -7.92 6.52
N THR A 234 -16.39 -8.27 5.53
CA THR A 234 -16.04 -9.23 4.49
C THR A 234 -14.99 -8.59 3.58
N SER A 235 -13.83 -9.23 3.42
CA SER A 235 -12.73 -8.73 2.58
C SER A 235 -13.03 -8.89 1.08
N ALA A 236 -12.74 -7.87 0.28
CA ALA A 236 -12.96 -7.87 -1.17
C ALA A 236 -12.04 -8.86 -1.91
N ILE A 237 -10.88 -9.15 -1.31
CA ILE A 237 -9.85 -10.04 -1.87
C ILE A 237 -10.04 -11.47 -1.35
N LEU A 238 -10.09 -11.67 -0.03
CA LEU A 238 -10.17 -13.02 0.57
C LEU A 238 -11.59 -13.55 0.74
N LYS A 239 -12.63 -12.73 0.53
CA LYS A 239 -14.05 -13.12 0.56
C LYS A 239 -14.50 -13.78 1.86
N ARG A 240 -13.87 -13.38 2.98
CA ARG A 240 -14.18 -13.82 4.34
C ARG A 240 -14.14 -12.63 5.30
N LYS A 241 -14.81 -12.76 6.45
CA LYS A 241 -14.77 -11.76 7.53
C LYS A 241 -13.34 -11.58 8.04
N ARG A 242 -12.92 -10.33 8.19
CA ARG A 242 -11.64 -9.91 8.76
C ARG A 242 -11.85 -8.63 9.59
N PRO A 243 -10.88 -8.29 10.45
CA PRO A 243 -10.86 -6.97 11.10
C PRO A 243 -11.04 -5.82 10.09
N LEU A 244 -11.66 -4.74 10.57
CA LEU A 244 -12.13 -3.62 9.75
C LEU A 244 -11.03 -3.01 8.88
N ASP A 245 -9.84 -2.80 9.44
CA ASP A 245 -8.64 -2.31 8.74
C ASP A 245 -8.30 -3.19 7.54
N ARG A 246 -8.29 -4.52 7.71
CA ARG A 246 -7.95 -5.46 6.65
C ARG A 246 -8.97 -5.46 5.53
N ALA A 247 -10.26 -5.34 5.89
CA ALA A 247 -11.33 -5.28 4.92
C ALA A 247 -11.30 -3.95 4.14
N TYR A 248 -11.07 -2.83 4.83
CA TYR A 248 -10.91 -1.51 4.25
C TYR A 248 -9.75 -1.46 3.25
N HIS A 249 -8.57 -1.95 3.66
CA HIS A 249 -7.41 -2.07 2.78
C HIS A 249 -7.71 -2.94 1.56
N SER A 250 -8.41 -4.06 1.75
CA SER A 250 -8.77 -4.94 0.64
C SER A 250 -9.73 -4.30 -0.36
N ALA A 251 -10.61 -3.39 0.08
CA ALA A 251 -11.46 -2.61 -0.81
C ALA A 251 -10.63 -1.65 -1.67
N GLY A 252 -9.72 -0.89 -1.06
CA GLY A 252 -8.83 0.02 -1.79
C GLY A 252 -7.91 -0.69 -2.77
N VAL A 253 -7.34 -1.84 -2.38
CA VAL A 253 -6.57 -2.70 -3.29
C VAL A 253 -7.44 -3.21 -4.45
N SER A 254 -8.65 -3.70 -4.17
CA SER A 254 -9.56 -4.21 -5.20
C SER A 254 -9.83 -3.16 -6.27
N ILE A 255 -10.06 -1.90 -5.89
CA ILE A 255 -10.21 -0.77 -6.83
C ILE A 255 -8.96 -0.59 -7.69
N GLY A 256 -7.77 -0.60 -7.09
CA GLY A 256 -6.54 -0.48 -7.85
C GLY A 256 -6.28 -1.66 -8.79
N LEU A 257 -6.68 -2.88 -8.42
CA LEU A 257 -6.59 -4.05 -9.30
C LEU A 257 -7.59 -3.97 -10.46
N ILE A 258 -8.81 -3.49 -10.21
CA ILE A 258 -9.78 -3.21 -11.28
C ILE A 258 -9.16 -2.20 -12.26
N HIS A 259 -8.58 -1.11 -11.76
CA HIS A 259 -7.90 -0.11 -12.58
C HIS A 259 -6.69 -0.70 -13.35
N PHE A 260 -5.87 -1.53 -12.72
CA PHE A 260 -4.75 -2.23 -13.36
C PHE A 260 -5.19 -3.06 -14.55
N TYR A 261 -6.20 -3.92 -14.35
CA TYR A 261 -6.69 -4.79 -15.40
C TYR A 261 -7.43 -4.03 -16.50
N HIS A 262 -8.08 -2.91 -16.16
CA HIS A 262 -8.61 -1.99 -17.15
C HIS A 262 -7.50 -1.38 -18.04
N MET A 263 -6.38 -0.91 -17.45
CA MET A 263 -5.23 -0.41 -18.23
C MET A 263 -4.61 -1.48 -19.14
N MET A 264 -4.68 -2.76 -18.73
CA MET A 264 -4.26 -3.92 -19.51
C MET A 264 -5.28 -4.37 -20.57
N ASN A 265 -6.44 -3.70 -20.66
CA ASN A 265 -7.59 -4.07 -21.49
C ASN A 265 -8.14 -5.49 -21.21
N ASP A 266 -7.96 -5.99 -19.98
CA ASP A 266 -8.54 -7.25 -19.49
C ASP A 266 -9.76 -6.96 -18.61
N ASN A 267 -10.83 -6.46 -19.24
CA ASN A 267 -12.07 -6.10 -18.55
C ASN A 267 -12.70 -7.29 -17.83
N LYS A 268 -12.56 -8.51 -18.36
CA LYS A 268 -13.08 -9.72 -17.70
C LYS A 268 -12.45 -9.93 -16.34
N LYS A 269 -11.13 -9.72 -16.23
CA LYS A 269 -10.42 -9.84 -14.97
C LYS A 269 -10.73 -8.66 -14.05
N ALA A 270 -10.84 -7.44 -14.58
CA ALA A 270 -11.29 -6.27 -13.83
C ALA A 270 -12.68 -6.52 -13.18
N ASP A 271 -13.65 -6.97 -13.97
CA ASP A 271 -15.02 -7.24 -13.51
C ASP A 271 -15.08 -8.32 -12.42
N SER A 272 -14.14 -9.27 -12.42
CA SER A 272 -14.10 -10.37 -11.45
C SER A 272 -13.91 -9.93 -9.98
N PHE A 273 -13.51 -8.68 -9.76
CA PHE A 273 -13.35 -8.08 -8.44
C PHE A 273 -14.58 -7.26 -7.96
N LEU A 274 -15.51 -6.92 -8.86
CA LEU A 274 -16.60 -5.97 -8.57
C LEU A 274 -17.60 -6.52 -7.55
N ASP A 275 -18.02 -7.78 -7.68
CA ASP A 275 -19.04 -8.34 -6.79
C ASP A 275 -18.55 -8.41 -5.34
N SER A 276 -17.31 -8.88 -5.13
CA SER A 276 -16.74 -8.93 -3.78
C SER A 276 -16.45 -7.54 -3.23
N LEU A 277 -16.04 -6.59 -4.09
CA LEU A 277 -15.89 -5.20 -3.69
C LEU A 277 -17.22 -4.58 -3.22
N LYS A 278 -18.32 -4.77 -3.97
CA LYS A 278 -19.65 -4.27 -3.60
C LYS A 278 -20.11 -4.78 -2.24
N VAL A 279 -19.89 -6.08 -1.96
CA VAL A 279 -20.18 -6.66 -0.64
C VAL A 279 -19.38 -5.97 0.45
N THR A 280 -18.06 -5.82 0.26
CA THR A 280 -17.20 -5.14 1.23
C THR A 280 -17.64 -3.70 1.47
N LEU A 281 -17.89 -2.92 0.41
CA LEU A 281 -18.26 -1.51 0.54
C LEU A 281 -19.61 -1.32 1.23
N SER A 282 -20.61 -2.15 0.91
CA SER A 282 -21.90 -2.11 1.59
C SER A 282 -21.76 -2.38 3.09
N GLU A 283 -20.93 -3.35 3.46
CA GLU A 283 -20.65 -3.63 4.88
C GLU A 283 -19.79 -2.55 5.57
N LEU A 284 -18.89 -1.87 4.85
CA LEU A 284 -18.12 -0.75 5.37
C LEU A 284 -19.00 0.49 5.56
N GLU A 285 -19.96 0.72 4.66
CA GLU A 285 -20.90 1.83 4.73
C GLU A 285 -21.77 1.75 6.00
N THR A 286 -22.26 0.56 6.36
CA THR A 286 -23.00 0.38 7.63
C THR A 286 -22.14 0.61 8.86
N LYS A 287 -20.81 0.52 8.73
CA LYS A 287 -19.81 0.71 9.79
C LYS A 287 -19.06 2.03 9.69
N LYS A 288 -19.54 2.96 8.86
CA LYS A 288 -18.88 4.24 8.57
C LYS A 288 -18.61 5.07 9.83
N TYR A 289 -19.42 4.90 10.89
CA TYR A 289 -19.25 5.55 12.19
C TYR A 289 -17.99 5.09 12.97
N LEU A 290 -17.41 3.94 12.63
CA LEU A 290 -16.15 3.47 13.21
C LEU A 290 -14.93 4.12 12.56
N LEU A 291 -15.07 4.66 11.35
CA LEU A 291 -13.98 5.29 10.61
C LEU A 291 -13.75 6.72 11.10
N ARG A 292 -12.51 7.19 10.94
CA ARG A 292 -12.19 8.61 11.13
C ARG A 292 -12.60 9.42 9.91
N ASN A 293 -12.61 10.75 10.04
CA ASN A 293 -13.04 11.66 8.96
C ASN A 293 -12.37 11.38 7.61
N ARG A 294 -11.06 11.09 7.61
CA ARG A 294 -10.36 10.76 6.36
C ARG A 294 -10.76 9.40 5.79
N GLY A 295 -11.00 8.41 6.64
CA GLY A 295 -11.52 7.10 6.23
C GLY A 295 -12.93 7.18 5.65
N VAL A 296 -13.78 8.02 6.24
CA VAL A 296 -15.11 8.34 5.70
C VAL A 296 -15.02 8.93 4.29
N GLN A 297 -14.17 9.94 4.08
CA GLN A 297 -14.00 10.57 2.76
C GLN A 297 -13.51 9.60 1.70
N ASN A 298 -12.51 8.78 2.05
CA ASN A 298 -11.99 7.77 1.15
C ASN A 298 -13.05 6.70 0.84
N LEU A 299 -13.83 6.25 1.84
CA LEU A 299 -14.94 5.31 1.62
C LEU A 299 -16.00 5.89 0.67
N ASP A 300 -16.35 7.16 0.81
CA ASP A 300 -17.28 7.84 -0.12
C ASP A 300 -16.72 7.88 -1.55
N GLY A 301 -15.41 8.10 -1.69
CA GLY A 301 -14.73 7.98 -2.98
C GLY A 301 -14.76 6.55 -3.54
N MET A 302 -14.64 5.52 -2.69
CA MET A 302 -14.73 4.12 -3.11
C MET A 302 -16.15 3.74 -3.55
N LEU A 303 -17.17 4.19 -2.81
CA LEU A 303 -18.58 4.00 -3.15
C LEU A 303 -18.90 4.65 -4.50
N ASN A 304 -18.53 5.93 -4.68
CA ASN A 304 -18.71 6.64 -5.95
C ASN A 304 -18.01 5.90 -7.11
N PHE A 305 -16.76 5.45 -6.91
CA PHE A 305 -16.05 4.69 -7.95
C PHE A 305 -16.84 3.44 -8.38
N VAL A 306 -17.41 2.67 -7.47
CA VAL A 306 -18.15 1.45 -7.82
C VAL A 306 -19.48 1.75 -8.51
N GLU A 307 -20.09 2.91 -8.24
CA GLU A 307 -21.30 3.36 -8.91
C GLU A 307 -21.04 3.77 -10.36
N VAL A 308 -19.96 4.51 -10.64
CA VAL A 308 -19.70 5.10 -11.96
C VAL A 308 -18.60 4.41 -12.78
N LEU A 309 -17.77 3.58 -12.15
CA LEU A 309 -16.59 2.90 -12.73
C LEU A 309 -15.65 3.85 -13.50
N ASP A 310 -15.43 5.04 -12.95
CA ASP A 310 -14.60 6.07 -13.59
C ASP A 310 -13.10 5.78 -13.44
N TYR A 311 -12.59 4.90 -14.30
CA TYR A 311 -11.16 4.57 -14.38
C TYR A 311 -10.29 5.78 -14.75
N ASN A 312 -10.81 6.67 -15.60
CA ASN A 312 -10.08 7.85 -16.08
C ASN A 312 -9.78 8.81 -14.92
N SER A 313 -10.69 8.95 -13.97
CA SER A 313 -10.44 9.73 -12.76
C SER A 313 -9.29 9.17 -11.93
N ILE A 314 -9.14 7.84 -11.82
CA ILE A 314 -7.99 7.23 -11.14
C ILE A 314 -6.69 7.53 -11.90
N SER A 315 -6.65 7.29 -13.21
CA SER A 315 -5.45 7.58 -14.00
C SER A 315 -5.08 9.07 -13.94
N LYS A 316 -6.07 9.96 -13.99
CA LYS A 316 -5.85 11.40 -13.84
C LYS A 316 -5.33 11.76 -12.45
N ALA A 317 -5.86 11.18 -11.39
CA ALA A 317 -5.43 11.42 -10.02
C ALA A 317 -3.99 10.92 -9.76
N LEU A 318 -3.57 9.85 -10.43
CA LEU A 318 -2.20 9.32 -10.37
C LEU A 318 -1.19 10.13 -11.17
N ASN A 319 -1.62 11.07 -12.01
CA ASN A 319 -0.71 12.03 -12.62
C ASN A 319 -0.45 13.17 -11.65
N THR A 320 0.82 13.47 -11.35
CA THR A 320 1.12 14.78 -10.78
C THR A 320 0.79 15.85 -11.80
N ALA A 321 0.03 16.87 -11.40
CA ALA A 321 0.02 18.13 -12.13
C ALA A 321 1.50 18.49 -12.37
N LYS A 322 1.88 18.76 -13.62
CA LYS A 322 3.21 19.28 -13.93
C LYS A 322 3.40 20.52 -13.03
N MET A 323 4.20 20.38 -11.98
CA MET A 323 4.73 21.50 -11.21
C MET A 323 5.79 22.19 -12.05
#